data_AF-A0A9W6WKV4-F1
#
_entry.id   AF-A0A9W6WKV4-F1
#
_cell.length_a   1.000
_cell.length_b   1.000
_cell.length_c   1.000
_cell.angle_alpha   90.00
_cell.angle_beta   90.00
_cell.angle_gamma   90.00
#
_symmetry.space_group_name_H-M   'P 1'
#
loop_
_entity.id
_entity.type
_entity.pdbx_description
1 polymer ?
#
loop_
_entity_poly.entity_id
_entity_poly.type
_entity_poly.pdbx_seq_one_letter_code
_entity_poly.pdbx_strand_id
1 'polypeptide(L)'
;MNPGGDYGKKELSPALRNRFTEIWVPSMEDFDDVRQIVSARLEKDVVSTCDAIVKFSEWYALRLGGGSTSNGVISLRDILAWVQFINSAYSNDVPRDVALLHGASMVFIDALGTNNTAHLAENEAKLRDMKIEFVSKLSEFYGVDLLPLYIQKFDVSLSDEFLFCGDFKIKRSGAMIDKFFNLQAPTTASNAMRVVRAMQVSKPILLEGSPGVGKTSLVSALAKASGNSLTRINLSEQTDLIDLFGSDSPVEGGEAGQFVWRDAPFLRAMQRGEWVLLDEMNLASQSVLEGLNACLDHRVPRWW
;
A
#
# COMPACT_ATOMS: atom_id res chain seq x y z
N MET A 1 -15.36 -4.88 -18.73
CA MET A 1 -14.17 -4.13 -19.21
C MET A 1 -14.02 -2.93 -18.28
N ASN A 2 -12.80 -2.56 -17.86
CA ASN A 2 -12.65 -1.31 -17.11
C ASN A 2 -13.05 -0.15 -18.03
N PRO A 3 -13.76 0.88 -17.52
CA PRO A 3 -14.15 2.02 -18.33
C PRO A 3 -12.93 2.70 -18.96
N GLY A 4 -13.10 3.25 -20.17
CA GLY A 4 -12.03 3.88 -20.95
C GLY A 4 -11.44 5.17 -20.38
N GLY A 5 -11.83 5.55 -19.15
CA GLY A 5 -11.25 6.66 -18.39
C GLY A 5 -10.09 6.25 -17.48
N ASP A 6 -9.82 4.95 -17.31
CA ASP A 6 -8.63 4.47 -16.58
C ASP A 6 -7.36 4.80 -17.37
N TYR A 7 -6.41 5.49 -16.75
CA TYR A 7 -5.11 5.88 -17.35
C TYR A 7 -4.47 4.69 -18.09
N GLY A 8 -4.12 4.91 -19.36
CA GLY A 8 -3.45 3.91 -20.21
C GLY A 8 -4.38 2.94 -20.96
N LYS A 9 -5.70 3.00 -20.79
CA LYS A 9 -6.64 2.12 -21.50
C LYS A 9 -7.36 2.84 -22.63
N LYS A 10 -7.15 2.36 -23.85
CA LYS A 10 -7.87 2.85 -25.03
C LYS A 10 -9.29 2.28 -25.03
N GLU A 11 -10.27 3.13 -25.29
CA GLU A 11 -11.63 2.68 -25.59
C GLU A 11 -11.63 1.74 -26.79
N LEU A 12 -12.46 0.69 -26.71
CA LEU A 12 -12.70 -0.18 -27.85
C LEU A 12 -13.36 0.61 -28.98
N SER A 13 -12.97 0.31 -30.22
CA SER A 13 -13.62 0.91 -31.38
C SER A 13 -15.12 0.58 -31.39
N PRO A 14 -15.98 1.50 -31.88
CA PRO A 14 -17.43 1.28 -31.93
C PRO A 14 -17.80 0.00 -32.71
N ALA A 15 -17.07 -0.32 -33.77
CA ALA A 15 -17.29 -1.55 -34.55
C ALA A 15 -17.02 -2.83 -33.73
N LEU A 16 -16.11 -2.79 -32.76
CA LEU A 16 -15.84 -3.92 -31.88
C LEU A 16 -16.84 -3.97 -30.73
N ARG A 17 -17.20 -2.82 -30.14
CA ARG A 17 -18.24 -2.71 -29.09
C ARG A 17 -19.59 -3.26 -29.56
N ASN A 18 -19.98 -2.95 -30.80
CA ASN A 18 -21.23 -3.44 -31.41
C ASN A 18 -21.31 -4.98 -31.56
N ARG A 19 -20.20 -5.70 -31.37
CA ARG A 19 -20.18 -7.17 -31.37
C ARG A 19 -20.42 -7.78 -29.99
N PHE A 20 -20.46 -6.96 -28.94
CA PHE A 20 -20.68 -7.39 -27.57
C PHE A 20 -21.99 -6.84 -27.03
N THR A 21 -22.62 -7.58 -26.13
CA THR A 21 -23.68 -7.03 -25.28
C THR A 21 -23.02 -6.32 -24.10
N GLU A 22 -23.28 -5.03 -23.97
CA GLU A 22 -22.70 -4.23 -22.90
C GLU A 22 -23.62 -4.18 -21.68
N ILE A 23 -23.05 -4.48 -20.52
CA ILE A 23 -23.73 -4.39 -19.24
C ILE A 23 -22.97 -3.37 -18.41
N TRP A 24 -23.65 -2.28 -18.05
CA TRP A 24 -23.13 -1.30 -17.10
C TRP A 24 -23.34 -1.84 -15.68
N VAL A 25 -22.29 -1.80 -14.87
CA VAL A 25 -22.35 -2.14 -13.46
C VAL A 25 -22.19 -0.84 -12.68
N PRO A 26 -23.21 -0.40 -11.92
CA PRO A 26 -23.11 0.85 -11.16
C PRO A 26 -22.04 0.73 -10.08
N SER A 27 -21.51 1.89 -9.68
CA SER A 27 -20.68 1.99 -8.49
C SER A 27 -21.50 1.73 -7.23
N MET A 28 -20.80 1.52 -6.11
CA MET A 28 -21.41 1.37 -4.78
C MET A 28 -22.36 2.55 -4.47
N GLU A 29 -23.67 2.27 -4.43
CA GLU A 29 -24.71 3.27 -4.15
C GLU A 29 -25.41 3.02 -2.80
N ASP A 30 -25.47 1.77 -2.35
CA ASP A 30 -26.14 1.37 -1.10
C ASP A 30 -25.11 0.97 -0.01
N PHE A 31 -25.13 1.68 1.11
CA PHE A 31 -24.26 1.39 2.26
C PHE A 31 -24.77 0.24 3.13
N ASP A 32 -26.04 -0.18 3.02
CA ASP A 32 -26.54 -1.38 3.69
C ASP A 32 -25.95 -2.64 3.08
N ASP A 33 -25.85 -2.71 1.75
CA ASP A 33 -25.13 -3.79 1.05
C ASP A 33 -23.66 -3.83 1.44
N VAL A 34 -23.05 -2.66 1.58
CA VAL A 34 -21.64 -2.56 1.98
C VAL A 34 -21.45 -3.06 3.40
N ARG A 35 -22.38 -2.76 4.30
CA ARG A 35 -22.37 -3.30 5.66
C ARG A 35 -22.44 -4.82 5.65
N GLN A 36 -23.27 -5.41 4.81
CA GLN A 36 -23.33 -6.87 4.66
C GLN A 36 -22.01 -7.44 4.13
N ILE A 37 -21.40 -6.80 3.14
CA ILE A 37 -20.10 -7.23 2.59
C ILE A 37 -18.99 -7.11 3.64
N VAL A 38 -18.91 -5.98 4.35
CA VAL A 38 -17.90 -5.71 5.38
C VAL A 38 -18.04 -6.69 6.54
N SER A 39 -19.25 -6.88 7.07
CA SER A 39 -19.52 -7.82 8.16
C SER A 39 -19.19 -9.27 7.78
N ALA A 40 -19.44 -9.67 6.54
CA ALA A 40 -19.10 -11.00 6.05
C ALA A 40 -17.58 -11.21 5.86
N ARG A 41 -16.81 -10.13 5.70
CA ARG A 41 -15.35 -10.18 5.46
C ARG A 41 -14.51 -9.99 6.72
N LEU A 42 -15.06 -9.36 7.76
CA LEU A 42 -14.39 -9.21 9.05
C LEU A 42 -14.34 -10.55 9.80
N GLU A 43 -13.23 -10.78 10.52
CA GLU A 43 -13.12 -11.90 11.44
C GLU A 43 -13.97 -11.69 12.69
N LYS A 44 -14.47 -12.79 13.30
CA LYS A 44 -15.46 -12.77 14.40
C LYS A 44 -15.08 -11.85 15.56
N ASP A 45 -13.79 -11.78 15.89
CA ASP A 45 -13.28 -11.01 17.03
C ASP A 45 -13.23 -9.49 16.76
N VAL A 46 -13.24 -9.09 15.48
CA VAL A 46 -13.20 -7.69 15.03
C VAL A 46 -14.48 -7.24 14.35
N VAL A 47 -15.50 -8.10 14.18
CA VAL A 47 -16.81 -7.74 13.58
C VAL A 47 -17.45 -6.52 14.26
N SER A 48 -17.19 -6.30 15.55
CA SER A 48 -17.71 -5.13 16.28
C SER A 48 -17.29 -3.79 15.66
N THR A 49 -16.23 -3.74 14.85
CA THR A 49 -15.79 -2.51 14.18
C THR A 49 -16.55 -2.22 12.88
N CYS A 50 -17.40 -3.15 12.40
CA CYS A 50 -18.12 -3.04 11.14
C CYS A 50 -18.91 -1.73 11.02
N ASP A 51 -19.67 -1.39 12.05
CA ASP A 51 -20.52 -0.20 12.03
C ASP A 51 -19.71 1.09 11.96
N ALA A 52 -18.57 1.14 12.66
CA ALA A 52 -17.67 2.29 12.61
C ALA A 52 -17.05 2.46 11.22
N ILE A 53 -16.64 1.36 10.58
CA ILE A 53 -16.07 1.38 9.22
C ILE A 53 -17.08 1.92 8.20
N VAL A 54 -18.30 1.39 8.20
CA VAL A 54 -19.33 1.74 7.22
C VAL A 54 -19.77 3.19 7.41
N LYS A 55 -20.11 3.59 8.65
CA LYS A 55 -20.53 4.97 8.96
C LYS A 55 -19.43 5.99 8.66
N PHE A 56 -18.18 5.67 8.99
CA PHE A 56 -17.05 6.54 8.66
C PHE A 56 -16.86 6.67 7.15
N SER A 57 -16.95 5.56 6.40
CA SER A 57 -16.81 5.58 4.94
C SER A 57 -17.92 6.39 4.28
N GLU A 58 -19.17 6.24 4.73
CA GLU A 58 -20.29 7.04 4.24
C GLU A 58 -20.08 8.53 4.51
N TRP A 59 -19.74 8.87 5.76
CA TRP A 59 -19.46 10.25 6.15
C TRP A 59 -18.30 10.85 5.36
N TYR A 60 -17.19 10.12 5.18
CA TYR A 60 -16.04 10.58 4.41
C TYR A 60 -16.41 10.84 2.94
N ALA A 61 -17.18 9.94 2.34
CA ALA A 61 -17.64 10.08 0.96
C ALA A 61 -18.52 11.33 0.79
N LEU A 62 -19.42 11.61 1.74
CA LEU A 62 -20.22 12.83 1.73
C LEU A 62 -19.36 14.09 1.96
N ARG A 63 -18.40 14.03 2.89
CA ARG A 63 -17.56 15.17 3.29
C ARG A 63 -16.67 15.64 2.14
N LEU A 64 -16.03 14.71 1.43
CA LEU A 64 -15.12 15.02 0.32
C LEU A 64 -15.81 15.00 -1.05
N GLY A 65 -16.93 14.29 -1.19
CA GLY A 65 -17.73 14.22 -2.42
C GLY A 65 -18.72 15.37 -2.60
N GLY A 66 -18.62 16.44 -1.81
CA GLY A 66 -19.52 17.59 -1.91
C GLY A 66 -20.97 17.27 -1.59
N GLY A 67 -21.21 16.30 -0.71
CA GLY A 67 -22.55 15.83 -0.33
C GLY A 67 -23.10 14.68 -1.17
N SER A 68 -22.33 14.14 -2.12
CA SER A 68 -22.69 12.91 -2.84
C SER A 68 -21.70 11.78 -2.58
N THR A 69 -22.22 10.59 -2.33
CA THR A 69 -21.42 9.35 -2.19
C THR A 69 -21.00 8.76 -3.54
N SER A 70 -21.65 9.17 -4.64
CA SER A 70 -21.45 8.59 -5.98
C SER A 70 -20.31 9.22 -6.79
N ASN A 71 -19.61 10.21 -6.24
CA ASN A 71 -18.56 10.95 -6.96
C ASN A 71 -17.24 10.19 -7.10
N GLY A 72 -17.22 8.88 -6.82
CA GLY A 72 -16.02 8.03 -6.94
C GLY A 72 -14.92 8.37 -5.93
N VAL A 73 -15.25 9.12 -4.87
CA VAL A 73 -14.29 9.53 -3.82
C VAL A 73 -13.82 8.34 -3.00
N ILE A 74 -14.70 7.36 -2.79
CA ILE A 74 -14.38 6.09 -2.14
C ILE A 74 -14.86 4.95 -3.04
N SER A 75 -14.07 3.89 -3.13
CA SER A 75 -14.46 2.63 -3.74
C SER A 75 -14.64 1.54 -2.68
N LEU A 76 -15.42 0.50 -3.02
CA LEU A 76 -15.50 -0.71 -2.19
C LEU A 76 -14.12 -1.35 -1.97
N ARG A 77 -13.18 -1.18 -2.90
CA ARG A 77 -11.80 -1.68 -2.76
C ARG A 77 -11.08 -1.02 -1.58
N ASP A 78 -11.30 0.28 -1.36
CA ASP A 78 -10.68 1.03 -0.27
C ASP A 78 -11.20 0.51 1.08
N ILE A 79 -12.53 0.36 1.19
CA ILE A 79 -13.18 -0.22 2.37
C ILE A 79 -12.69 -1.65 2.64
N LEU A 80 -12.60 -2.48 1.59
CA LEU A 80 -12.08 -3.85 1.71
C LEU A 80 -10.58 -3.89 2.06
N ALA A 81 -9.78 -2.90 1.64
CA ALA A 81 -8.39 -2.79 2.05
C ALA A 81 -8.28 -2.46 3.54
N TRP A 82 -9.18 -1.62 4.07
CA TRP A 82 -9.27 -1.36 5.51
C TRP A 82 -9.64 -2.63 6.28
N VAL A 83 -10.67 -3.36 5.84
CA VAL A 83 -11.08 -4.64 6.45
C VAL A 83 -9.95 -5.66 6.44
N GLN A 84 -9.26 -5.81 5.30
CA GLN A 84 -8.12 -6.72 5.18
C GLN A 84 -6.99 -6.36 6.15
N PHE A 85 -6.71 -5.06 6.31
CA PHE A 85 -5.74 -4.59 7.29
C PHE A 85 -6.13 -4.95 8.71
N ILE A 86 -7.38 -4.73 9.11
CA ILE A 86 -7.84 -5.04 10.48
C ILE A 86 -7.66 -6.53 10.79
N ASN A 87 -8.12 -7.42 9.90
CA ASN A 87 -7.97 -8.86 10.09
C ASN A 87 -6.49 -9.28 10.21
N SER A 88 -5.63 -8.76 9.32
CA SER A 88 -4.20 -9.11 9.30
C SER A 88 -3.45 -8.54 10.51
N ALA A 89 -3.72 -7.29 10.89
CA ALA A 89 -3.10 -6.64 12.03
C ALA A 89 -3.53 -7.29 13.35
N TYR A 90 -4.82 -7.60 13.50
CA TYR A 90 -5.34 -8.29 14.67
C TYR A 90 -4.73 -9.68 14.85
N SER A 91 -4.60 -10.42 13.74
CA SER A 91 -3.88 -11.72 13.71
C SER A 91 -2.40 -11.61 14.12
N ASN A 92 -1.80 -10.42 14.00
CA ASN A 92 -0.42 -10.12 14.40
C ASN A 92 -0.32 -9.49 15.80
N ASP A 93 -1.31 -9.72 16.67
CA ASP A 93 -1.39 -9.22 18.06
C ASP A 93 -1.56 -7.69 18.20
N VAL A 94 -2.00 -7.00 17.15
CA VAL A 94 -2.30 -5.56 17.24
C VAL A 94 -3.67 -5.36 17.90
N PRO A 95 -3.80 -4.51 18.94
CA PRO A 95 -5.08 -4.24 19.56
C PRO A 95 -6.14 -3.76 18.56
N ARG A 96 -7.39 -4.16 18.77
CA ARG A 96 -8.52 -3.85 17.86
C ARG A 96 -8.67 -2.35 17.59
N ASP A 97 -8.53 -1.52 18.63
CA ASP A 97 -8.71 -0.06 18.51
C ASP A 97 -7.60 0.57 17.66
N VAL A 98 -6.36 0.07 17.82
CA VAL A 98 -5.21 0.46 17.02
C VAL A 98 -5.38 -0.02 15.59
N ALA A 99 -5.81 -1.27 15.37
CA ALA A 99 -6.06 -1.83 14.04
C ALA A 99 -7.13 -1.03 13.28
N LEU A 100 -8.21 -0.63 13.95
CA LEU A 100 -9.26 0.21 13.36
C LEU A 100 -8.71 1.57 12.92
N LEU A 101 -8.04 2.30 13.83
CA LEU A 101 -7.48 3.63 13.57
C LEU A 101 -6.43 3.60 12.46
N HIS A 102 -5.49 2.67 12.54
CA HIS A 102 -4.37 2.60 11.61
C HIS A 102 -4.81 2.10 10.24
N GLY A 103 -5.87 1.30 10.16
CA GLY A 103 -6.52 0.93 8.90
C GLY A 103 -7.19 2.12 8.23
N ALA A 104 -7.94 2.93 8.99
CA ALA A 104 -8.51 4.19 8.47
C ALA A 104 -7.38 5.13 8.02
N SER A 105 -6.30 5.16 8.79
CA SER A 105 -5.15 6.00 8.48
C SER A 105 -4.44 5.57 7.21
N MET A 106 -4.28 4.27 6.99
CA MET A 106 -3.66 3.72 5.78
C MET A 106 -4.46 4.03 4.52
N VAL A 107 -5.79 3.94 4.59
CA VAL A 107 -6.66 4.06 3.41
C VAL A 107 -7.08 5.50 3.14
N PHE A 108 -7.44 6.25 4.18
CA PHE A 108 -8.09 7.54 4.04
C PHE A 108 -7.23 8.69 4.56
N ILE A 109 -6.78 8.62 5.82
CA ILE A 109 -6.22 9.80 6.52
C ILE A 109 -4.82 10.15 6.04
N ASP A 110 -3.93 9.17 5.86
CA ASP A 110 -2.57 9.45 5.35
C ASP A 110 -2.55 9.66 3.84
N ALA A 111 -3.56 9.17 3.12
CA ALA A 111 -3.76 9.47 1.70
C ALA A 111 -4.17 10.93 1.46
N LEU A 112 -4.64 11.66 2.47
CA LEU A 112 -4.92 13.10 2.33
C LEU A 112 -3.65 13.88 2.00
N GLY A 113 -3.72 14.67 0.94
CA GLY A 113 -2.59 15.36 0.32
C GLY A 113 -2.00 14.62 -0.88
N THR A 114 -2.52 13.43 -1.22
CA THR A 114 -2.21 12.70 -2.45
C THR A 114 -3.38 12.78 -3.45
N ASN A 115 -3.10 12.56 -4.74
CA ASN A 115 -4.10 12.46 -5.82
C ASN A 115 -5.14 13.61 -5.79
N ASN A 116 -6.43 13.26 -5.68
CA ASN A 116 -7.57 14.19 -5.72
C ASN A 116 -7.57 15.22 -4.57
N THR A 117 -6.76 15.01 -3.53
CA THR A 117 -6.64 15.90 -2.38
C THR A 117 -5.31 16.67 -2.35
N ALA A 118 -4.52 16.63 -3.42
CA ALA A 118 -3.23 17.33 -3.50
C ALA A 118 -3.34 18.85 -3.23
N HIS A 119 -4.46 19.49 -3.61
CA HIS A 119 -4.73 20.89 -3.30
C HIS A 119 -4.81 21.19 -1.79
N LEU A 120 -5.11 20.20 -0.96
CA LEU A 120 -5.11 20.33 0.50
C LEU A 120 -3.70 20.30 1.10
N ALA A 121 -2.70 19.83 0.36
CA ALA A 121 -1.31 19.79 0.81
C ALA A 121 -0.64 21.18 0.83
N GLU A 122 -1.22 22.19 0.18
CA GLU A 122 -0.69 23.56 0.17
C GLU A 122 -0.71 24.24 1.54
N ASN A 123 -1.49 23.71 2.50
CA ASN A 123 -1.55 24.22 3.86
C ASN A 123 -1.45 23.07 4.87
N GLU A 124 -0.23 22.81 5.36
CA GLU A 124 0.06 21.75 6.34
C GLU A 124 -0.80 21.84 7.60
N ALA A 125 -1.13 23.06 8.05
CA ALA A 125 -1.97 23.25 9.24
C ALA A 125 -3.41 22.80 8.97
N LYS A 126 -4.01 23.22 7.84
CA LYS A 126 -5.35 22.76 7.44
C LYS A 126 -5.41 21.26 7.22
N LEU A 127 -4.38 20.69 6.61
CA LEU A 127 -4.27 19.24 6.41
C LEU A 127 -4.25 18.51 7.75
N ARG A 128 -3.46 19.01 8.71
CA ARG A 128 -3.41 18.45 10.07
C ARG A 128 -4.76 18.55 10.78
N ASP A 129 -5.42 19.69 10.69
CA ASP A 129 -6.75 19.90 11.32
C ASP A 129 -7.79 18.96 10.72
N MET A 130 -7.77 18.75 9.40
CA MET A 130 -8.65 17.79 8.73
C MET A 130 -8.37 16.34 9.16
N LYS A 131 -7.10 15.94 9.31
CA LYS A 131 -6.76 14.62 9.83
C LYS A 131 -7.30 14.41 11.25
N ILE A 132 -7.21 15.44 12.10
CA ILE A 132 -7.77 15.41 13.46
C ILE A 132 -9.30 15.32 13.42
N GLU A 133 -9.98 16.08 12.53
CA GLU A 133 -11.43 16.00 12.30
C GLU A 133 -11.83 14.54 11.97
N PHE A 134 -11.07 13.87 11.11
CA PHE A 134 -11.39 12.52 10.65
C PHE A 134 -11.22 11.49 11.76
N VAL A 135 -10.13 11.59 12.54
CA VAL A 135 -9.94 10.72 13.72
C VAL A 135 -11.01 10.95 14.78
N SER A 136 -11.41 12.21 15.00
CA SER A 136 -12.49 12.55 15.93
C SER A 136 -13.82 11.95 15.49
N LYS A 137 -14.16 12.04 14.19
CA LYS A 137 -15.38 11.43 13.64
C LYS A 137 -15.36 9.90 13.70
N LEU A 138 -14.21 9.27 13.46
CA LEU A 138 -14.07 7.83 13.66
C LEU A 138 -14.28 7.43 15.12
N SER A 139 -13.75 8.23 16.06
CA SER A 139 -13.92 8.03 17.50
C SER A 139 -15.38 8.13 17.91
N GLU A 140 -16.13 9.08 17.37
CA GLU A 140 -17.58 9.23 17.57
C GLU A 140 -18.35 7.99 17.09
N PHE A 141 -18.05 7.48 15.89
CA PHE A 141 -18.73 6.31 15.34
C PHE A 141 -18.37 5.00 16.04
N TYR A 142 -17.16 4.91 16.59
CA TYR A 142 -16.70 3.73 17.32
C TYR A 142 -17.08 3.75 18.81
N GLY A 143 -17.26 4.94 19.40
CA GLY A 143 -17.58 5.11 20.82
C GLY A 143 -16.37 5.05 21.75
N VAL A 144 -15.15 5.12 21.22
CA VAL A 144 -13.88 5.17 21.98
C VAL A 144 -13.03 6.29 21.42
N ASP A 145 -12.39 7.07 22.30
CA ASP A 145 -11.48 8.14 21.88
C ASP A 145 -10.17 7.57 21.32
N LEU A 146 -10.00 7.69 20.00
CA LEU A 146 -8.82 7.22 19.27
C LEU A 146 -7.77 8.32 19.09
N LEU A 147 -8.09 9.58 19.44
CA LEU A 147 -7.20 10.72 19.22
C LEU A 147 -5.86 10.61 19.99
N PRO A 148 -5.82 10.11 21.24
CA PRO A 148 -4.56 9.90 21.95
C PRO A 148 -3.62 8.92 21.23
N LEU A 149 -4.18 7.85 20.66
CA LEU A 149 -3.44 6.84 19.88
C LEU A 149 -2.88 7.45 18.60
N TYR A 150 -3.61 8.36 17.96
CA TYR A 150 -3.17 9.02 16.73
C TYR A 150 -2.03 10.01 16.95
N ILE A 151 -2.04 10.76 18.06
CA ILE A 151 -1.06 11.83 18.35
C ILE A 151 0.19 11.27 19.05
N GLN A 152 0.14 10.02 19.52
CA GLN A 152 1.25 9.38 20.20
C GLN A 152 2.55 9.45 19.39
N LYS A 153 3.68 9.67 20.09
CA LYS A 153 5.00 9.58 19.48
C LYS A 153 5.36 8.10 19.31
N PHE A 154 5.84 7.77 18.12
CA PHE A 154 6.24 6.41 17.80
C PHE A 154 7.72 6.24 18.06
N ASP A 155 8.05 5.21 18.84
CA ASP A 155 9.42 4.79 19.08
C ASP A 155 9.74 3.57 18.22
N VAL A 156 11.00 3.46 17.81
CA VAL A 156 11.53 2.31 17.08
C VAL A 156 12.45 1.53 18.02
N SER A 157 12.10 0.27 18.27
CA SER A 157 12.87 -0.62 19.14
C SER A 157 13.20 -1.93 18.45
N LEU A 158 14.32 -2.52 18.84
CA LEU A 158 14.85 -3.75 18.26
C LEU A 158 14.89 -4.82 19.34
N SER A 159 14.32 -5.98 19.02
CA SER A 159 14.51 -7.24 19.76
C SER A 159 15.25 -8.23 18.88
N ASP A 160 15.70 -9.37 19.42
CA ASP A 160 16.43 -10.37 18.64
C ASP A 160 15.60 -10.93 17.47
N GLU A 161 14.29 -11.07 17.68
CA GLU A 161 13.38 -11.69 16.69
C GLU A 161 12.56 -10.67 15.88
N PHE A 162 12.31 -9.47 16.43
CA PHE A 162 11.40 -8.49 15.83
C PHE A 162 11.97 -7.06 15.86
N LEU A 163 11.71 -6.32 14.78
CA LEU A 163 11.79 -4.86 14.75
C LEU A 163 10.39 -4.32 15.07
N PHE A 164 10.30 -3.48 16.09
CA PHE A 164 9.06 -2.81 16.50
C PHE A 164 9.08 -1.35 16.06
N CYS A 165 7.95 -0.88 15.54
CA CYS A 165 7.70 0.52 15.22
C CYS A 165 6.31 0.87 15.72
N GLY A 166 6.22 1.48 16.91
CA GLY A 166 4.94 1.60 17.63
C GLY A 166 4.34 0.23 17.93
N ASP A 167 3.05 0.07 17.65
CA ASP A 167 2.30 -1.18 17.88
C ASP A 167 2.55 -2.27 16.82
N PHE A 168 3.34 -1.96 15.77
CA PHE A 168 3.58 -2.88 14.66
C PHE A 168 4.97 -3.52 14.74
N LYS A 169 5.05 -4.79 14.31
CA LYS A 169 6.28 -5.58 14.32
C LYS A 169 6.56 -6.21 12.95
N ILE A 170 7.84 -6.40 12.63
CA ILE A 170 8.30 -7.25 11.51
C ILE A 170 9.36 -8.23 12.00
N LYS A 171 9.32 -9.44 11.45
CA LYS A 171 10.28 -10.50 11.77
C LYS A 171 11.68 -10.12 11.27
N ARG A 172 12.70 -10.44 12.06
CA ARG A 172 14.10 -10.27 11.72
C ARG A 172 14.71 -11.56 11.20
N SER A 173 15.58 -11.45 10.19
CA SER A 173 16.25 -12.58 9.54
C SER A 173 17.77 -12.61 9.77
N GLY A 174 18.31 -11.76 10.64
CA GLY A 174 19.76 -11.67 10.85
C GLY A 174 20.19 -11.09 12.20
N ALA A 175 21.45 -11.34 12.55
CA ALA A 175 22.08 -10.88 13.79
C ALA A 175 22.15 -9.35 13.88
N MET A 176 22.25 -8.83 15.11
CA MET A 176 22.34 -7.40 15.45
C MET A 176 23.40 -6.70 14.58
N ILE A 177 22.96 -5.79 13.71
CA ILE A 177 23.91 -4.92 12.99
C ILE A 177 24.34 -3.83 13.97
N ASP A 178 25.66 -3.80 14.20
CA ASP A 178 26.31 -2.89 15.11
C ASP A 178 26.15 -1.44 14.61
N LYS A 179 25.30 -0.69 15.31
CA LYS A 179 25.19 0.78 15.36
C LYS A 179 24.70 1.59 14.13
N PHE A 180 23.86 2.57 14.51
CA PHE A 180 23.43 3.80 13.84
C PHE A 180 22.55 3.66 12.58
N PHE A 181 21.25 3.60 12.81
CA PHE A 181 20.31 4.19 11.86
C PHE A 181 19.45 5.26 12.52
N ASN A 182 19.29 6.38 11.81
CA ASN A 182 18.61 7.60 12.21
C ASN A 182 17.08 7.44 12.32
N LEU A 183 16.60 6.24 12.69
CA LEU A 183 15.18 5.92 12.86
C LEU A 183 14.59 6.51 14.15
N GLN A 184 15.43 7.05 15.04
CA GLN A 184 15.00 7.68 16.28
C GLN A 184 14.54 9.13 16.10
N ALA A 185 14.87 9.77 14.95
CA ALA A 185 14.36 11.11 14.67
C ALA A 185 12.83 11.08 14.54
N PRO A 186 12.05 11.97 15.19
CA PRO A 186 10.60 11.83 15.31
C PRO A 186 9.85 11.64 13.98
N THR A 187 10.25 12.37 12.94
CA THR A 187 9.65 12.27 11.59
C THR A 187 10.03 10.95 10.91
N THR A 188 11.26 10.49 11.10
CA THR A 188 11.73 9.22 10.53
C THR A 188 11.08 8.04 11.24
N ALA A 189 10.93 8.09 12.56
CA ALA A 189 10.22 7.08 13.36
C ALA A 189 8.75 6.97 12.95
N SER A 190 8.06 8.10 12.76
CA SER A 190 6.68 8.11 12.28
C SER A 190 6.56 7.51 10.87
N ASN A 191 7.45 7.88 9.95
CA ASN A 191 7.44 7.31 8.61
C ASN A 191 7.81 5.82 8.61
N ALA A 192 8.74 5.39 9.46
CA ALA A 192 9.08 3.98 9.66
C ALA A 192 7.86 3.19 10.13
N MET A 193 7.14 3.69 11.14
CA MET A 193 5.89 3.09 11.61
C MET A 193 4.86 3.00 10.48
N ARG A 194 4.68 4.04 9.65
CA ARG A 194 3.74 3.98 8.50
C ARG A 194 4.10 2.90 7.48
N VAL A 195 5.39 2.71 7.20
CA VAL A 195 5.87 1.64 6.31
C VAL A 195 5.61 0.27 6.95
N VAL A 196 6.00 0.08 8.21
CA VAL A 196 5.83 -1.18 8.95
C VAL A 196 4.36 -1.52 9.18
N ARG A 197 3.50 -0.52 9.35
CA ARG A 197 2.03 -0.65 9.32
C ARG A 197 1.58 -1.19 7.97
N ALA A 198 1.99 -0.58 6.86
CA ALA A 198 1.59 -1.03 5.53
C ALA A 198 2.05 -2.48 5.25
N MET A 199 3.18 -2.90 5.81
CA MET A 199 3.70 -4.28 5.72
C MET A 199 2.84 -5.33 6.43
N GLN A 200 1.91 -4.94 7.31
CA GLN A 200 0.97 -5.88 7.94
C GLN A 200 0.00 -6.49 6.92
N VAL A 201 -0.19 -5.82 5.79
CA VAL A 201 -0.92 -6.36 4.65
C VAL A 201 0.10 -6.77 3.60
N SER A 202 -0.06 -7.98 3.10
CA SER A 202 0.79 -8.52 2.06
C SER A 202 0.47 -7.86 0.70
N LYS A 203 0.77 -6.58 0.51
CA LYS A 203 0.59 -5.83 -0.74
C LYS A 203 1.83 -4.99 -1.04
N PRO A 204 2.09 -4.66 -2.32
CA PRO A 204 3.14 -3.71 -2.67
C PRO A 204 2.86 -2.35 -2.02
N ILE A 205 3.92 -1.69 -1.53
CA ILE A 205 3.83 -0.41 -0.83
C ILE A 205 4.35 0.69 -1.76
N LEU A 206 3.52 1.68 -2.04
CA LEU A 206 3.90 2.88 -2.78
C LEU A 206 4.27 4.00 -1.79
N LEU A 207 5.45 4.61 -1.98
CA LEU A 207 5.92 5.73 -1.15
C LEU A 207 5.94 7.02 -1.96
N GLU A 208 4.99 7.90 -1.68
CA GLU A 208 4.89 9.22 -2.30
C GLU A 208 5.43 10.33 -1.38
N GLY A 209 5.90 11.41 -1.99
CA GLY A 209 6.41 12.58 -1.28
C GLY A 209 7.50 13.29 -2.08
N SER A 210 7.85 14.50 -1.66
CA SER A 210 8.83 15.34 -2.38
C SER A 210 10.18 14.63 -2.60
N PRO A 211 10.92 14.98 -3.67
CA PRO A 211 12.29 14.52 -3.85
C PRO A 211 13.17 14.90 -2.64
N GLY A 212 14.15 14.06 -2.28
CA GLY A 212 15.12 14.36 -1.24
C GLY A 212 14.67 14.18 0.22
N VAL A 213 13.41 13.83 0.50
CA VAL A 213 12.89 13.64 1.88
C VAL A 213 13.35 12.35 2.57
N GLY A 214 14.23 11.57 1.95
CA GLY A 214 14.82 10.37 2.55
C GLY A 214 14.03 9.06 2.38
N LYS A 215 13.08 8.97 1.43
CA LYS A 215 12.29 7.74 1.17
C LYS A 215 13.17 6.49 0.97
N THR A 216 14.12 6.56 0.04
CA THR A 216 15.08 5.47 -0.24
C THR A 216 15.97 5.16 0.96
N SER A 217 16.38 6.19 1.71
CA SER A 217 17.19 6.03 2.92
C SER A 217 16.43 5.32 4.03
N LEU A 218 15.13 5.61 4.18
CA LEU A 218 14.23 4.96 5.13
C LEU A 218 14.04 3.47 4.81
N VAL A 219 13.78 3.12 3.55
CA VAL A 219 13.63 1.69 3.17
C VAL A 219 14.94 0.94 3.37
N SER A 220 16.08 1.55 3.00
CA SER A 220 17.41 0.98 3.25
C SER A 220 17.69 0.80 4.75
N ALA A 221 17.20 1.71 5.59
CA ALA A 221 17.27 1.61 7.05
C ALA A 221 16.55 0.37 7.57
N LEU A 222 15.29 0.23 7.15
CA LEU A 222 14.38 -0.81 7.61
C LEU A 222 14.85 -2.20 7.17
N ALA A 223 15.34 -2.31 5.93
CA ALA A 223 15.92 -3.56 5.44
C ALA A 223 17.14 -3.99 6.27
N LYS A 224 18.07 -3.06 6.54
CA LYS A 224 19.22 -3.32 7.41
C LYS A 224 18.80 -3.67 8.84
N ALA A 225 17.89 -2.91 9.44
CA ALA A 225 17.42 -3.13 10.80
C ALA A 225 16.70 -4.48 10.97
N SER A 226 15.95 -4.90 9.95
CA SER A 226 15.27 -6.20 9.93
C SER A 226 16.18 -7.36 9.49
N GLY A 227 17.35 -7.08 8.92
CA GLY A 227 18.24 -8.10 8.36
C GLY A 227 17.71 -8.70 7.05
N ASN A 228 16.75 -8.05 6.39
CA ASN A 228 16.27 -8.45 5.07
C ASN A 228 17.22 -7.92 3.98
N SER A 229 17.51 -8.75 2.99
CA SER A 229 18.21 -8.34 1.78
C SER A 229 17.35 -7.36 0.97
N LEU A 230 17.96 -6.28 0.48
CA LEU A 230 17.29 -5.26 -0.32
C LEU A 230 17.93 -5.17 -1.70
N THR A 231 17.17 -5.53 -2.72
CA THR A 231 17.51 -5.31 -4.12
C THR A 231 16.90 -4.00 -4.59
N ARG A 232 17.75 -3.01 -4.90
CA ARG A 232 17.34 -1.70 -5.41
C ARG A 232 17.45 -1.68 -6.93
N ILE A 233 16.37 -1.29 -7.60
CA ILE A 233 16.30 -1.16 -9.05
C ILE A 233 15.80 0.25 -9.36
N ASN A 234 16.56 0.99 -10.15
CA ASN A 234 16.19 2.32 -10.59
C ASN A 234 15.58 2.23 -11.99
N LEU A 235 14.33 2.68 -12.14
CA LEU A 235 13.60 2.61 -13.40
C LEU A 235 13.84 3.88 -14.23
N SER A 236 13.75 3.71 -15.54
CA SER A 236 13.90 4.79 -16.53
C SER A 236 13.04 4.50 -17.76
N GLU A 237 12.91 5.49 -18.64
CA GLU A 237 12.19 5.31 -19.92
C GLU A 237 12.83 4.25 -20.83
N GLN A 238 14.12 3.94 -20.60
CA GLN A 238 14.88 2.95 -21.35
C GLN A 238 14.86 1.57 -20.70
N THR A 239 14.26 1.43 -19.51
CA THR A 239 14.17 0.13 -18.84
C THR A 239 13.19 -0.76 -19.59
N ASP A 240 13.63 -1.96 -19.93
CA ASP A 240 12.82 -2.98 -20.59
C ASP A 240 12.53 -4.16 -19.66
N LEU A 241 11.56 -5.01 -20.03
CA LEU A 241 11.24 -6.22 -19.27
C LEU A 241 12.43 -7.18 -19.14
N ILE A 242 13.33 -7.17 -20.12
CA ILE A 242 14.56 -7.97 -20.10
C ILE A 242 15.48 -7.55 -18.94
N ASP A 243 15.53 -6.26 -18.61
CA ASP A 243 16.35 -5.73 -17.52
C ASP A 243 15.80 -6.10 -16.14
N LEU A 244 14.52 -6.46 -16.05
CA LEU A 244 13.86 -6.87 -14.82
C LEU A 244 13.84 -8.40 -14.66
N PHE A 245 13.39 -9.11 -15.70
CA PHE A 245 13.17 -10.56 -15.63
C PHE A 245 14.36 -11.37 -16.10
N GLY A 246 15.08 -10.91 -17.11
CA GLY A 246 16.22 -11.62 -17.68
C GLY A 246 16.09 -11.81 -19.18
N SER A 247 17.15 -12.39 -19.75
CA SER A 247 17.19 -12.81 -21.14
C SER A 247 18.10 -14.02 -21.33
N ASP A 248 17.91 -14.69 -22.46
CA ASP A 248 18.86 -15.65 -22.97
C ASP A 248 20.16 -14.94 -23.38
N SER A 249 21.24 -15.25 -22.66
CA SER A 249 22.58 -14.73 -22.94
C SER A 249 23.46 -15.84 -23.52
N PRO A 250 24.36 -15.55 -24.48
CA PRO A 250 25.28 -16.53 -25.00
C PRO A 250 26.21 -17.07 -23.89
N VAL A 251 26.54 -18.35 -23.95
CA VAL A 251 27.46 -18.98 -23.00
C VAL A 251 28.90 -18.59 -23.34
N GLU A 252 29.62 -17.96 -22.40
CA GLU A 252 31.05 -17.66 -22.58
C GLU A 252 31.85 -18.96 -22.72
N GLY A 253 32.46 -19.16 -23.89
CA GLY A 253 33.21 -20.39 -24.21
C GLY A 253 32.35 -21.59 -24.62
N GLY A 254 31.04 -21.41 -24.81
CA GLY A 254 30.15 -22.43 -25.36
C GLY A 254 30.27 -22.57 -26.89
N GLU A 255 29.67 -23.64 -27.44
CA GLU A 255 29.57 -23.78 -28.89
C GLU A 255 28.69 -22.67 -29.50
N ALA A 256 28.94 -22.33 -30.77
CA ALA A 256 28.14 -21.35 -31.49
C ALA A 256 26.65 -21.75 -31.47
N GLY A 257 25.81 -20.87 -30.93
CA GLY A 257 24.37 -21.12 -30.77
C GLY A 257 23.94 -21.62 -29.38
N GLN A 258 24.86 -21.77 -28.41
CA GLN A 258 24.50 -22.08 -27.03
C GLN A 258 24.12 -20.80 -26.26
N PHE A 259 22.87 -20.77 -25.78
CA PHE A 259 22.32 -19.72 -24.94
C PHE A 259 21.92 -20.29 -23.58
N VAL A 260 22.09 -19.49 -22.54
CA VAL A 260 21.61 -19.79 -21.19
C VAL A 260 20.79 -18.62 -20.68
N TRP A 261 19.64 -18.94 -20.10
CA TRP A 261 18.82 -17.94 -19.42
C TRP A 261 19.60 -17.33 -18.24
N ARG A 262 19.63 -16.00 -18.16
CA ARG A 262 20.21 -15.27 -17.04
C ARG A 262 19.16 -14.43 -16.35
N ASP A 263 18.85 -14.78 -15.11
CA ASP A 263 17.93 -14.02 -14.25
C ASP A 263 18.48 -12.61 -13.99
N ALA A 264 17.64 -11.62 -14.31
CA ALA A 264 17.90 -10.23 -13.98
C ALA A 264 17.54 -9.91 -12.51
N PRO A 265 17.91 -8.73 -11.98
CA PRO A 265 17.83 -8.44 -10.54
C PRO A 265 16.44 -8.61 -9.93
N PHE A 266 15.36 -8.24 -10.65
CA PHE A 266 13.99 -8.34 -10.13
C PHE A 266 13.58 -9.80 -9.95
N LEU A 267 13.74 -10.63 -11.00
CA LEU A 267 13.40 -12.06 -10.94
C LEU A 267 14.20 -12.80 -9.86
N ARG A 268 15.50 -12.51 -9.77
CA ARG A 268 16.37 -13.10 -8.74
C ARG A 268 15.91 -12.75 -7.32
N ALA A 269 15.57 -11.48 -7.08
CA ALA A 269 15.10 -11.04 -5.78
C ALA A 269 13.76 -11.69 -5.41
N MET A 270 12.85 -11.84 -6.39
CA MET A 270 11.59 -12.57 -6.21
C MET A 270 11.81 -14.03 -5.81
N GLN A 271 12.66 -14.76 -6.54
CA GLN A 271 12.97 -16.17 -6.24
C GLN A 271 13.59 -16.37 -4.85
N ARG A 272 14.28 -15.35 -4.33
CA ARG A 272 14.98 -15.40 -3.03
C ARG A 272 14.16 -14.83 -1.88
N GLY A 273 12.98 -14.29 -2.13
CA GLY A 273 12.17 -13.62 -1.11
C GLY A 273 12.81 -12.34 -0.57
N GLU A 274 13.65 -11.66 -1.36
CA GLU A 274 14.28 -10.40 -0.96
C GLU A 274 13.30 -9.23 -1.05
N TRP A 275 13.57 -8.15 -0.31
CA TRP A 275 12.85 -6.90 -0.51
C TRP A 275 13.30 -6.26 -1.82
N VAL A 276 12.35 -5.75 -2.59
CA VAL A 276 12.63 -5.03 -3.84
C VAL A 276 12.21 -3.58 -3.69
N LEU A 277 13.13 -2.66 -3.94
CA LEU A 277 12.86 -1.23 -4.03
C LEU A 277 12.94 -0.79 -5.50
N LEU A 278 11.80 -0.42 -6.07
CA LEU A 278 11.68 0.18 -7.39
C LEU A 278 11.68 1.71 -7.25
N ASP A 279 12.78 2.36 -7.61
CA ASP A 279 12.87 3.82 -7.64
C ASP A 279 12.43 4.38 -9.01
N GLU A 280 11.95 5.62 -9.02
CA GLU A 280 11.55 6.37 -10.22
C GLU A 280 10.50 5.63 -11.09
N MET A 281 9.56 4.94 -10.44
CA MET A 281 8.50 4.16 -11.11
C MET A 281 7.65 5.00 -12.08
N ASN A 282 7.55 6.31 -11.86
CA ASN A 282 6.90 7.26 -12.76
C ASN A 282 7.63 7.45 -14.11
N LEU A 283 8.89 7.03 -14.23
CA LEU A 283 9.67 7.08 -15.47
C LEU A 283 9.60 5.77 -16.28
N ALA A 284 9.00 4.72 -15.72
CA ALA A 284 8.92 3.42 -16.39
C ALA A 284 7.94 3.45 -17.57
N SER A 285 8.24 2.70 -18.62
CA SER A 285 7.36 2.52 -19.78
C SER A 285 6.08 1.77 -19.41
N GLN A 286 5.00 1.98 -20.19
CA GLN A 286 3.71 1.29 -19.96
C GLN A 286 3.85 -0.24 -20.01
N SER A 287 4.67 -0.77 -20.93
CA SER A 287 4.94 -2.21 -21.05
C SER A 287 5.60 -2.77 -19.78
N VAL A 288 6.55 -2.03 -19.18
CA VAL A 288 7.15 -2.40 -17.90
C VAL A 288 6.11 -2.38 -16.78
N LEU A 289 5.29 -1.33 -16.69
CA LEU A 289 4.24 -1.25 -15.67
C LEU A 289 3.20 -2.38 -15.80
N GLU A 290 2.84 -2.77 -17.01
CA GLU A 290 1.94 -3.90 -17.27
C GLU A 290 2.60 -5.25 -16.90
N GLY A 291 3.88 -5.44 -17.20
CA GLY A 291 4.63 -6.62 -16.79
C GLY A 291 4.79 -6.73 -15.27
N LEU A 292 5.02 -5.59 -14.59
CA LEU A 292 5.04 -5.52 -13.13
C LEU A 292 3.67 -5.86 -12.55
N ASN A 293 2.57 -5.32 -13.10
CA ASN A 293 1.22 -5.60 -12.62
C ASN A 293 0.89 -7.09 -12.57
N ALA A 294 1.37 -7.89 -13.53
CA ALA A 294 1.20 -9.34 -13.52
C ALA A 294 1.88 -10.01 -12.31
N CYS A 295 3.02 -9.48 -11.87
CA CYS A 295 3.77 -9.99 -10.71
C CYS A 295 3.23 -9.47 -9.38
N LEU A 296 2.62 -8.29 -9.39
CA LEU A 296 2.05 -7.64 -8.20
C LEU A 296 0.60 -8.08 -7.90
N ASP A 297 -0.03 -8.84 -8.81
CA ASP A 297 -1.38 -9.37 -8.59
C ASP A 297 -1.37 -10.50 -7.54
N HIS A 298 -2.26 -10.37 -6.55
CA HIS A 298 -2.46 -11.27 -5.42
C HIS A 298 -3.08 -12.61 -5.82
N ARG A 299 -3.49 -12.77 -7.08
CA ARG A 299 -4.08 -13.99 -7.65
C ARG A 299 -3.05 -15.02 -8.08
N VAL A 300 -1.78 -14.63 -8.20
CA VAL A 300 -0.70 -15.58 -8.48
C VAL A 300 -0.32 -16.24 -7.14
N PRO A 301 -0.27 -17.59 -7.05
CA PRO A 301 0.27 -18.26 -5.88
C PRO A 301 1.66 -17.70 -5.61
N ARG A 302 1.87 -17.12 -4.43
CA ARG A 302 3.20 -16.64 -4.06
C ARG A 302 4.11 -17.84 -3.93
N TRP A 303 5.15 -17.90 -4.74
CA TRP A 303 6.24 -18.85 -4.57
C TRP A 303 7.28 -18.33 -3.56
N TRP A 304 6.86 -17.51 -2.58
CA TRP A 304 7.70 -16.85 -1.57
C TRP A 304 6.87 -16.35 -0.38
#